data_AF-A0AAD9VPF4-F1
#
_entry.id   AF-A0AAD9VPF4-F1
#
_cell.length_a   1.000
_cell.length_b   1.000
_cell.length_c   1.000
_cell.angle_alpha   90.00
_cell.angle_beta   90.00
_cell.angle_gamma   90.00
#
_symmetry.space_group_name_H-M   'P 1'
#
loop_
_entity.id
_entity.type
_entity.pdbx_description
1 polymer ?
#
loop_
_entity_poly.entity_id
_entity_poly.type
_entity_poly.pdbx_seq_one_letter_code
_entity_poly.pdbx_strand_id
1 'polypeptide(L)'
;MLLFQQLYVVASRLPPTTFRRLSIYIHAKDIFGFLFLVGQAPNVQSKYLAQTFSKCLSLYTTLIVFIMDMLYMNCSCVIKECFARINENLRNLQHVLVMGEPHLLRRVYHENKNPLLLMELKAIKTRHQQVSDVLYQLNETFGYQIIITSTMTFAEVTFSLYFYILQNIGEKEVNLEKQIWYAYFITAVGYYFVKLSLMAWACETAKNEAAEVGTAIHEVIINTTDKDVKNELQLFSLQVLHRDNTFTAKGLTMDATLLKTIVGSITTYLLILIQFMISLHPCEKGNNTNSKNNTYT
;
A
#
# COMPACT_ATOMS: atom_id res chain seq x y z
N MET A 1 9.56 -5.22 -18.16
CA MET A 1 10.67 -4.37 -18.68
C MET A 1 10.19 -2.96 -19.05
N LEU A 2 9.05 -2.83 -19.76
CA LEU A 2 8.46 -1.53 -20.14
C LEU A 2 8.19 -0.58 -18.96
N LEU A 3 7.56 -1.09 -17.88
CA LEU A 3 7.24 -0.30 -16.68
C LEU A 3 8.46 0.40 -16.09
N PHE A 4 9.57 -0.31 -15.88
CA PHE A 4 10.78 0.26 -15.27
C PHE A 4 11.48 1.27 -16.16
N GLN A 5 11.46 1.09 -17.48
CA GLN A 5 11.98 2.09 -18.41
C GLN A 5 11.16 3.39 -18.34
N GLN A 6 9.84 3.28 -18.33
CA GLN A 6 8.98 4.46 -18.23
C GLN A 6 9.08 5.14 -16.86
N LEU A 7 9.13 4.35 -15.78
CA LEU A 7 9.36 4.86 -14.43
C LEU A 7 10.70 5.60 -14.35
N TYR A 8 11.77 5.07 -14.96
CA TYR A 8 13.07 5.75 -15.02
C TYR A 8 12.99 7.08 -15.76
N VAL A 9 12.33 7.13 -16.92
CA VAL A 9 12.15 8.37 -17.69
C VAL A 9 11.40 9.43 -16.88
N VAL A 10 10.35 9.02 -16.17
CA VAL A 10 9.57 9.92 -15.32
C VAL A 10 10.38 10.38 -14.10
N ALA A 11 11.06 9.46 -13.42
CA ALA A 11 11.87 9.74 -12.24
C ALA A 11 13.10 10.62 -12.54
N SER A 12 13.68 10.52 -13.74
CA SER A 12 14.83 11.34 -14.15
C SER A 12 14.56 12.84 -14.17
N ARG A 13 13.29 13.24 -14.13
CA ARG A 13 12.85 14.64 -14.11
C ARG A 13 12.66 15.20 -12.70
N LEU A 14 12.87 14.37 -11.66
CA LEU A 14 12.84 14.81 -10.28
C LEU A 14 14.10 15.61 -9.92
N PRO A 15 14.00 16.59 -9.01
CA PRO A 15 15.17 17.26 -8.47
C PRO A 15 16.14 16.26 -7.80
N PRO A 16 17.47 16.45 -7.95
CA PRO A 16 18.44 15.52 -7.38
C PRO A 16 18.39 15.44 -5.84
N THR A 17 17.99 16.54 -5.18
CA THR A 17 17.80 16.58 -3.72
C THR A 17 16.64 15.72 -3.26
N THR A 18 15.48 15.83 -3.93
CA THR A 18 14.30 15.00 -3.69
C THR A 18 14.59 13.53 -3.97
N PHE A 19 15.21 13.24 -5.12
CA PHE A 19 15.58 11.88 -5.51
C PHE A 19 16.54 11.24 -4.49
N ARG A 20 17.54 11.99 -4.00
CA ARG A 20 18.47 11.52 -2.97
C ARG A 20 17.76 11.19 -1.65
N ARG A 21 16.86 12.06 -1.17
CA ARG A 21 16.09 11.81 0.07
C ARG A 21 15.20 10.58 -0.07
N LEU A 22 14.52 10.46 -1.22
CA LEU A 22 13.68 9.31 -1.54
C LEU A 22 14.49 8.01 -1.59
N SER A 23 15.64 8.02 -2.28
CA SER A 23 16.52 6.86 -2.40
C SER A 23 17.04 6.39 -1.04
N ILE A 24 17.46 7.31 -0.15
CA ILE A 24 17.90 6.96 1.21
C ILE A 24 16.76 6.27 1.98
N TYR A 25 15.55 6.83 1.92
CA TYR A 25 14.39 6.23 2.59
C TYR A 25 14.05 4.84 2.05
N ILE A 26 14.00 4.68 0.72
CA ILE A 26 13.72 3.40 0.05
C ILE A 26 14.75 2.34 0.46
N HIS A 27 16.04 2.66 0.33
CA HIS A 27 17.10 1.70 0.65
C HIS A 27 17.15 1.37 2.14
N ALA A 28 16.99 2.36 3.03
CA ALA A 28 16.99 2.11 4.47
C ALA A 28 15.83 1.18 4.89
N LYS A 29 14.62 1.43 4.38
CA LYS A 29 13.44 0.57 4.59
C LYS A 29 13.69 -0.86 4.11
N ASP A 30 14.15 -1.02 2.88
CA ASP A 30 14.31 -2.33 2.25
C ASP A 30 15.41 -3.15 2.93
N ILE A 31 16.53 -2.52 3.27
CA ILE A 31 17.63 -3.15 4.01
C ILE A 31 17.14 -3.59 5.38
N PHE A 32 16.41 -2.74 6.11
CA PHE A 32 15.90 -3.10 7.42
C PHE A 32 14.96 -4.31 7.37
N GLY A 33 14.01 -4.33 6.43
CA GLY A 33 13.10 -5.47 6.26
C GLY A 33 13.82 -6.75 5.81
N PHE A 34 14.83 -6.63 4.94
CA PHE A 34 15.63 -7.77 4.50
C PHE A 34 16.46 -8.35 5.65
N LEU A 35 17.16 -7.51 6.41
CA LEU A 35 17.93 -7.93 7.59
C LEU A 35 17.04 -8.59 8.64
N PHE A 36 15.82 -8.07 8.84
CA PHE A 36 14.84 -8.69 9.73
C PHE A 36 14.49 -10.12 9.28
N LEU A 37 14.23 -10.34 7.98
CA LEU A 37 13.93 -11.69 7.45
C LEU A 37 15.14 -12.63 7.52
N VAL A 38 16.34 -12.14 7.19
CA VAL A 38 17.58 -12.95 7.28
C VAL A 38 17.90 -13.31 8.73
N GLY A 39 17.62 -12.41 9.68
CA GLY A 39 17.76 -12.69 11.11
C GLY A 39 16.91 -13.86 11.61
N GLN A 40 15.88 -14.26 10.86
CA GLN A 40 15.01 -15.40 11.17
C GLN A 40 15.51 -16.71 10.57
N ALA A 41 16.56 -16.69 9.73
CA ALA A 41 17.12 -17.88 9.10
C ALA A 41 17.55 -18.99 10.08
N PRO A 42 18.10 -18.71 11.27
CA PRO A 42 18.43 -19.75 12.25
C PRO A 42 17.22 -20.60 12.69
N ASN A 43 16.01 -20.06 12.59
CA ASN A 43 14.77 -20.76 12.98
C ASN A 43 14.33 -21.86 11.98
N VAL A 44 15.02 -21.96 10.84
CA VAL A 44 14.76 -22.96 9.80
C VAL A 44 15.23 -24.36 10.24
N GLN A 45 16.17 -24.46 11.18
CA GLN A 45 16.74 -25.73 11.60
C GLN A 45 15.73 -26.57 12.40
N SER A 46 15.42 -27.77 11.90
CA SER A 46 14.62 -28.77 12.62
C SER A 46 15.41 -30.09 12.78
N LYS A 47 14.99 -30.93 13.73
CA LYS A 47 15.53 -32.28 13.93
C LYS A 47 15.33 -33.18 12.70
N TYR A 48 14.26 -32.93 11.93
CA TYR A 48 13.92 -33.72 10.74
C TYR A 48 14.29 -33.01 9.44
N LEU A 49 15.06 -33.67 8.57
CA LEU A 49 15.52 -33.12 7.29
C LEU A 49 14.37 -32.61 6.39
N ALA A 50 13.27 -33.37 6.31
CA ALA A 50 12.10 -32.96 5.51
C ALA A 50 11.45 -31.67 6.01
N GLN A 51 11.39 -31.48 7.34
CA GLN A 51 10.86 -30.25 7.93
C GLN A 51 11.81 -29.07 7.70
N THR A 52 13.13 -29.29 7.82
CA THR A 52 14.14 -28.27 7.50
C THR A 52 14.05 -27.82 6.04
N PHE A 53 13.87 -28.76 5.10
CA PHE A 53 13.69 -28.42 3.69
C PHE A 53 12.41 -27.61 3.45
N SER A 54 11.29 -28.00 4.07
CA SER A 54 10.02 -27.28 3.98
C SER A 54 10.12 -25.84 4.55
N LYS A 55 10.77 -25.67 5.70
CA LYS A 55 11.02 -24.35 6.30
C LYS A 55 11.93 -23.48 5.43
N CYS A 56 12.95 -24.07 4.80
CA CYS A 56 13.85 -23.36 3.89
C CYS A 56 13.11 -22.86 2.64
N LEU A 57 12.28 -23.72 2.03
CA LEU A 57 11.43 -23.35 0.90
C LEU A 57 10.47 -22.22 1.28
N SER A 58 9.86 -22.30 2.47
CA SER A 58 8.97 -21.25 2.95
C SER A 58 9.69 -19.92 3.16
N LEU A 59 10.89 -19.92 3.77
CA LEU A 59 11.69 -18.70 3.95
C LEU A 59 12.03 -18.07 2.59
N TYR A 60 12.40 -18.90 1.61
CA TYR A 60 12.66 -18.45 0.24
C TYR A 60 11.42 -17.82 -0.41
N THR A 61 10.25 -18.46 -0.28
CA THR A 61 8.98 -17.89 -0.76
C THR A 61 8.67 -16.55 -0.07
N THR A 62 8.85 -16.44 1.25
CA THR A 62 8.65 -15.19 1.99
C THR A 62 9.59 -14.09 1.53
N LEU A 63 10.86 -14.41 1.24
CA LEU A 63 11.83 -13.45 0.69
C LEU A 63 11.42 -12.96 -0.70
N ILE A 64 10.95 -13.84 -1.59
CA ILE A 64 10.43 -13.44 -2.91
C ILE A 64 9.25 -12.49 -2.74
N VAL A 65 8.26 -12.86 -1.92
CA VAL A 65 7.08 -12.03 -1.68
C VAL A 65 7.49 -10.66 -1.12
N PHE A 66 8.42 -10.64 -0.17
CA PHE A 66 8.95 -9.39 0.39
C PHE A 66 9.61 -8.51 -0.68
N ILE A 67 10.49 -9.06 -1.51
CA ILE A 67 11.17 -8.32 -2.59
C ILE A 67 10.12 -7.71 -3.53
N MET A 68 9.11 -8.50 -3.90
CA MET A 68 8.07 -8.04 -4.83
C MET A 68 7.16 -6.98 -4.21
N ASP A 69 6.81 -7.09 -2.92
CA ASP A 69 6.03 -6.09 -2.19
C ASP A 69 6.82 -4.77 -1.99
N MET A 70 8.11 -4.88 -1.65
CA MET A 70 9.01 -3.71 -1.54
C MET A 70 9.17 -3.02 -2.89
N LEU A 71 9.33 -3.78 -3.97
CA LEU A 71 9.43 -3.24 -5.33
C LEU A 71 8.19 -2.43 -5.72
N TYR A 72 6.99 -2.95 -5.43
CA TYR A 72 5.74 -2.22 -5.63
C TYR A 72 5.71 -0.93 -4.81
N MET A 73 6.00 -1.00 -3.51
CA MET A 73 6.01 0.16 -2.63
C MET A 73 7.00 1.24 -3.11
N ASN A 74 8.18 0.84 -3.58
CA ASN A 74 9.20 1.75 -4.09
C ASN A 74 8.70 2.49 -5.34
N CYS A 75 8.06 1.79 -6.28
CA CYS A 75 7.42 2.41 -7.44
C CYS A 75 6.33 3.41 -7.01
N SER A 76 5.48 3.04 -6.05
CA SER A 76 4.44 3.93 -5.52
C SER A 76 5.02 5.20 -4.90
N CYS A 77 6.12 5.10 -4.13
CA CYS A 77 6.80 6.26 -3.57
C CYS A 77 7.44 7.16 -4.65
N VAL A 78 7.98 6.59 -5.73
CA VAL A 78 8.49 7.39 -6.87
C VAL A 78 7.35 8.12 -7.58
N ILE A 79 6.23 7.44 -7.83
CA ILE A 79 5.04 8.04 -8.46
C ILE A 79 4.49 9.19 -7.61
N LYS A 80 4.42 9.01 -6.28
CA LYS A 80 4.04 10.08 -5.33
C LYS A 80 4.88 11.34 -5.55
N GLU A 81 6.22 11.22 -5.52
CA GLU A 81 7.10 12.38 -5.70
C GLU A 81 6.95 13.03 -7.08
N CYS A 82 6.59 12.25 -8.11
CA CYS A 82 6.32 12.80 -9.44
C CYS A 82 5.04 13.63 -9.48
N PHE A 83 3.97 13.20 -8.79
CA PHE A 83 2.76 14.01 -8.63
C PHE A 83 3.01 15.25 -7.78
N ALA A 84 3.74 15.12 -6.66
CA ALA A 84 4.14 16.26 -5.83
C ALA A 84 4.91 17.31 -6.64
N ARG A 85 5.80 16.87 -7.54
CA ARG A 85 6.54 17.77 -8.44
C ARG A 85 5.63 18.46 -9.47
N ILE A 86 4.58 17.78 -9.94
CA ILE A 86 3.56 18.40 -10.81
C ILE A 86 2.79 19.47 -10.05
N ASN A 87 2.36 19.18 -8.82
CA ASN A 87 1.70 20.14 -7.93
C ASN A 87 2.56 21.39 -7.70
N GLU A 88 3.84 21.21 -7.40
CA GLU A 88 4.80 22.30 -7.24
C GLU A 88 4.91 23.17 -8.50
N ASN A 89 5.03 22.55 -9.69
CA ASN A 89 5.11 23.30 -10.95
C ASN A 89 3.81 24.09 -11.23
N LEU A 90 2.65 23.53 -10.90
CA LEU A 90 1.36 24.22 -11.05
C LEU A 90 1.24 25.41 -10.09
N ARG A 91 1.64 25.25 -8.83
CA ARG A 91 1.69 26.33 -7.84
C ARG A 91 2.67 27.43 -8.25
N ASN A 92 3.82 27.07 -8.82
CA ASN A 92 4.76 28.05 -9.37
C ASN A 92 4.16 28.82 -10.55
N LEU A 93 3.44 28.14 -11.45
CA LEU A 93 2.72 28.77 -12.56
C LEU A 93 1.65 29.76 -12.04
N GLN A 94 0.89 29.36 -11.02
CA GLN A 94 -0.08 30.22 -10.35
C GLN A 94 0.58 31.48 -9.77
N HIS A 95 1.72 31.34 -9.08
CA HIS A 95 2.44 32.45 -8.50
C HIS A 95 2.93 33.45 -9.57
N VAL A 96 3.43 32.95 -10.71
CA VAL A 96 3.82 33.80 -11.85
C VAL A 96 2.62 34.56 -12.42
N LEU A 97 1.45 33.93 -12.52
CA LEU A 97 0.22 34.57 -12.99
C LEU A 97 -0.28 35.66 -12.03
N VAL A 98 -0.18 35.46 -10.72
CA VAL A 98 -0.60 36.43 -9.70
C VAL A 98 0.40 37.58 -9.55
N MET A 99 1.71 37.29 -9.50
CA MET A 99 2.76 38.32 -9.35
C MET A 99 3.04 39.11 -10.63
N GLY A 100 2.65 38.58 -11.79
CA GLY A 100 2.72 39.27 -13.08
C GLY A 100 1.77 40.47 -13.22
N GLU A 101 0.93 40.75 -12.22
CA GLU A 101 0.07 41.95 -12.15
C GLU A 101 0.68 43.09 -11.31
N PRO A 102 1.65 43.90 -11.80
CA PRO A 102 1.72 45.30 -11.43
C PRO A 102 0.78 46.08 -12.37
N HIS A 103 -0.10 46.87 -11.76
CA HIS A 103 -1.30 47.53 -12.26
C HIS A 103 -1.21 48.44 -13.51
N LEU A 104 -0.16 48.36 -14.34
CA LEU A 104 0.05 49.19 -15.54
C LEU A 104 0.10 48.41 -16.87
N LEU A 105 0.24 47.08 -16.85
CA LEU A 105 0.31 46.26 -18.08
C LEU A 105 -1.04 45.76 -18.61
N ARG A 106 -2.14 46.01 -17.89
CA ARG A 106 -3.48 45.46 -18.16
C ARG A 106 -4.03 45.73 -19.57
N ARG A 107 -3.55 46.75 -20.29
CA ARG A 107 -3.99 47.04 -21.67
C ARG A 107 -3.09 46.51 -22.78
N VAL A 108 -1.79 46.33 -22.52
CA VAL A 108 -0.82 45.86 -23.54
C VAL A 108 -0.61 44.35 -23.45
N TYR A 109 -0.89 43.74 -22.28
CA TYR A 109 -0.76 42.31 -22.04
C TYR A 109 -1.87 41.46 -22.71
N HIS A 110 -2.97 42.08 -23.14
CA HIS A 110 -4.11 41.37 -23.73
C HIS A 110 -3.88 40.92 -25.19
N GLU A 111 -2.88 41.46 -25.89
CA GLU A 111 -2.56 41.04 -27.27
C GLU A 111 -1.39 40.07 -27.38
N ASN A 112 -0.49 40.04 -26.39
CA ASN A 112 0.64 39.14 -26.42
C ASN A 112 0.29 37.84 -25.70
N LYS A 113 -0.27 36.89 -26.46
CA LYS A 113 -0.26 35.44 -26.14
C LYS A 113 1.06 35.12 -25.45
N ASN A 114 1.06 34.50 -24.27
CA ASN A 114 2.30 34.04 -23.64
C ASN A 114 2.58 32.61 -24.11
N PRO A 115 3.24 32.39 -25.28
CA PRO A 115 3.51 31.05 -25.79
C PRO A 115 4.34 30.24 -24.78
N LEU A 116 5.13 30.92 -23.95
CA LEU A 116 5.94 30.31 -22.90
C LEU A 116 5.09 29.66 -21.80
N LEU A 117 4.07 30.36 -21.25
CA LEU A 117 3.18 29.80 -20.24
C LEU A 117 2.36 28.62 -20.80
N LEU A 118 1.88 28.75 -22.04
CA LEU A 118 1.16 27.67 -22.70
C LEU A 118 2.07 26.46 -22.97
N MET A 119 3.34 26.69 -23.32
CA MET A 119 4.33 25.64 -23.52
C MET A 119 4.68 24.93 -22.20
N GLU A 120 4.87 25.67 -21.10
CA GLU A 120 5.08 25.11 -19.77
C GLU A 120 3.88 24.30 -19.30
N LEU A 121 2.67 24.82 -19.47
CA LEU A 121 1.43 24.12 -19.14
C LEU A 121 1.29 22.81 -19.92
N LYS A 122 1.53 22.84 -21.24
CA LYS A 122 1.52 21.63 -22.07
C LYS A 122 2.57 20.62 -21.59
N ALA A 123 3.76 21.08 -21.20
CA ALA A 123 4.79 20.21 -20.64
C ALA A 123 4.36 19.57 -19.31
N ILE A 124 3.69 20.32 -18.41
CA ILE A 124 3.14 19.80 -17.16
C ILE A 124 2.05 18.76 -17.43
N LYS A 125 1.11 19.05 -18.35
CA LYS A 125 0.06 18.13 -18.77
C LYS A 125 0.62 16.82 -19.32
N THR A 126 1.60 16.90 -20.23
CA THR A 126 2.27 15.71 -20.77
C THR A 126 2.98 14.91 -19.67
N ARG A 127 3.61 15.58 -18.70
CA ARG A 127 4.21 14.89 -17.54
C ARG A 127 3.16 14.16 -16.71
N HIS A 128 2.05 14.82 -16.38
CA HIS A 128 0.96 14.19 -15.66
C HIS A 128 0.45 12.94 -16.39
N GLN A 129 0.26 13.04 -17.70
CA GLN A 129 -0.15 11.90 -18.52
C GLN A 129 0.83 10.73 -18.41
N GLN A 130 2.14 10.99 -18.53
CA GLN A 130 3.18 9.97 -18.42
C GLN A 130 3.24 9.32 -17.03
N VAL A 131 3.12 10.11 -15.95
CA VAL A 131 3.07 9.58 -14.58
C VAL A 131 1.84 8.69 -14.40
N SER A 132 0.69 9.13 -14.92
CA SER A 132 -0.56 8.39 -14.86
C SER A 132 -0.52 7.11 -15.72
N ASP A 133 0.22 7.09 -16.83
CA ASP A 133 0.45 5.89 -17.66
C ASP A 133 1.31 4.86 -16.89
N VAL A 134 2.33 5.33 -16.18
CA VAL A 134 3.18 4.48 -15.32
C VAL A 134 2.39 3.90 -14.15
N LEU A 135 1.54 4.70 -13.50
CA LEU A 135 0.65 4.22 -12.43
C LEU A 135 -0.30 3.12 -12.93
N TYR A 136 -0.92 3.33 -14.09
CA TYR A 136 -1.78 2.32 -14.70
C TYR A 136 -1.03 1.00 -14.97
N GLN A 137 0.19 1.07 -15.52
CA GLN A 137 1.00 -0.12 -15.76
C GLN A 137 1.47 -0.79 -14.46
N LEU A 138 1.75 -0.01 -13.42
CA LEU A 138 2.09 -0.54 -12.10
C LEU A 138 0.92 -1.36 -11.55
N ASN A 139 -0.29 -0.81 -11.60
CA ASN A 139 -1.52 -1.48 -11.16
C ASN A 139 -1.81 -2.74 -11.97
N GLU A 140 -1.67 -2.70 -13.30
CA GLU A 140 -1.88 -3.88 -14.14
C GLU A 140 -0.83 -4.99 -13.90
N THR A 141 0.43 -4.61 -13.65
CA THR A 141 1.52 -5.58 -13.45
C THR A 141 1.45 -6.23 -12.07
N PHE A 142 1.24 -5.42 -11.02
CA PHE A 142 1.30 -5.90 -9.63
C PHE A 142 -0.08 -6.23 -9.06
N GLY A 143 -1.18 -5.92 -9.75
CA GLY A 143 -2.53 -6.09 -9.23
C GLY A 143 -2.84 -7.52 -8.78
N TYR A 144 -2.49 -8.52 -9.59
CA TYR A 144 -2.68 -9.93 -9.21
C TYR A 144 -1.84 -10.32 -8.00
N GLN A 145 -0.57 -9.90 -7.98
CA GLN A 145 0.33 -10.18 -6.87
C GLN A 145 -0.25 -9.62 -5.57
N ILE A 146 -0.71 -8.36 -5.59
CA ILE A 146 -1.27 -7.68 -4.42
C ILE A 146 -2.48 -8.42 -3.85
N ILE A 147 -3.38 -8.90 -4.71
CA ILE A 147 -4.55 -9.68 -4.26
C ILE A 147 -4.10 -10.97 -3.60
N ILE A 148 -3.16 -11.69 -4.22
CA ILE A 148 -2.63 -12.95 -3.70
C ILE A 148 -1.94 -12.71 -2.36
N THR A 149 -1.04 -11.72 -2.26
CA THR A 149 -0.28 -11.44 -1.04
C THR A 149 -1.17 -10.93 0.09
N SER A 150 -2.17 -10.09 -0.23
CA SER A 150 -3.16 -9.62 0.76
C SER A 150 -4.01 -10.76 1.29
N THR A 151 -4.49 -11.66 0.42
CA THR A 151 -5.30 -12.83 0.81
C THR A 151 -4.48 -13.83 1.63
N MET A 152 -3.24 -14.12 1.21
CA MET A 152 -2.34 -14.98 1.98
C MET A 152 -2.04 -14.38 3.36
N THR A 153 -1.76 -13.07 3.42
CA THR A 153 -1.51 -12.38 4.70
C THR A 153 -2.74 -12.43 5.61
N PHE A 154 -3.93 -12.20 5.06
CA PHE A 154 -5.19 -12.32 5.79
C PHE A 154 -5.37 -13.72 6.38
N ALA A 155 -5.18 -14.78 5.57
CA ALA A 155 -5.32 -16.16 6.03
C ALA A 155 -4.27 -16.51 7.09
N GLU A 156 -3.00 -16.18 6.84
CA GLU A 156 -1.89 -16.49 7.74
C GLU A 156 -2.06 -15.81 9.10
N VAL A 157 -2.43 -14.52 9.12
CA VAL A 157 -2.70 -13.80 10.37
C VAL A 157 -3.92 -14.37 11.10
N THR A 158 -5.01 -14.68 10.38
CA THR A 158 -6.23 -15.23 10.98
C THR A 158 -5.98 -16.60 11.63
N PHE A 159 -5.37 -17.55 10.90
CA PHE A 159 -5.07 -18.86 11.44
C PHE A 159 -4.07 -18.78 12.58
N SER A 160 -3.05 -17.94 12.47
CA SER A 160 -2.06 -17.76 13.54
C SER A 160 -2.72 -17.24 14.82
N LEU A 161 -3.60 -16.23 14.73
CA LEU A 161 -4.38 -15.70 15.86
C LEU A 161 -5.29 -16.78 16.47
N TYR A 162 -5.96 -17.57 15.63
CA TYR A 162 -6.83 -18.64 16.08
C TYR A 162 -6.09 -19.72 16.87
N PHE A 163 -4.98 -20.25 16.34
CA PHE A 163 -4.20 -21.26 17.06
C PHE A 163 -3.53 -20.72 18.33
N TYR A 164 -3.20 -19.42 18.36
CA TYR A 164 -2.72 -18.76 19.57
C TYR A 164 -3.80 -18.72 20.66
N ILE A 165 -5.05 -18.41 20.29
CA ILE A 165 -6.19 -18.42 21.22
C ILE A 165 -6.47 -19.83 21.73
N LEU A 166 -6.50 -20.83 20.85
CA LEU A 166 -6.76 -22.23 21.23
C LEU A 166 -5.78 -22.76 22.28
N GLN A 167 -4.48 -22.47 22.13
CA GLN A 167 -3.48 -22.92 23.09
C GLN A 167 -3.67 -22.26 24.46
N ASN A 168 -4.02 -20.97 24.51
CA ASN A 168 -4.30 -20.27 25.77
C ASN A 168 -5.53 -20.84 26.50
N ILE A 169 -6.46 -21.48 25.78
CA ILE A 169 -7.66 -22.12 26.34
C ILE A 169 -7.34 -23.54 26.87
N GLY A 170 -6.15 -24.09 26.59
CA GLY A 170 -5.65 -25.31 27.24
C GLY A 170 -5.83 -26.60 26.43
N GLU A 171 -6.22 -26.54 25.15
CA GLU A 171 -6.21 -27.70 24.26
C GLU A 171 -4.76 -28.06 23.85
N LYS A 172 -4.18 -29.06 24.52
CA LYS A 172 -2.77 -29.44 24.39
C LYS A 172 -2.42 -30.34 23.18
N GLU A 173 -3.40 -30.74 22.36
CA GLU A 173 -3.21 -31.73 21.29
C GLU A 173 -2.94 -31.14 19.89
N VAL A 174 -2.75 -29.83 19.75
CA VAL A 174 -2.43 -29.24 18.44
C VAL A 174 -0.92 -29.33 18.18
N ASN A 175 -0.54 -30.05 17.13
CA ASN A 175 0.85 -30.34 16.77
C ASN A 175 1.56 -29.07 16.23
N LEU A 176 2.09 -28.27 17.14
CA LEU A 176 2.63 -26.90 16.95
C LEU A 176 3.93 -26.83 16.12
N GLU A 177 4.65 -27.94 15.97
CA GLU A 177 5.93 -27.96 15.23
C GLU A 177 5.77 -27.75 13.70
N LYS A 178 4.56 -27.88 13.17
CA LYS A 178 4.28 -27.66 11.74
C LYS A 178 4.13 -26.18 11.36
N GLN A 179 3.84 -25.28 12.30
CA GLN A 179 3.70 -23.84 12.01
C GLN A 179 5.00 -23.09 12.29
N ILE A 180 5.55 -22.50 11.23
CA ILE A 180 6.90 -21.92 11.16
C ILE A 180 7.10 -20.78 12.16
N TRP A 181 6.05 -20.03 12.47
CA TRP A 181 6.10 -18.79 13.24
C TRP A 181 5.50 -18.85 14.64
N TYR A 182 5.07 -20.03 15.10
CA TYR A 182 4.26 -20.12 16.30
C TYR A 182 4.98 -19.62 17.57
N ALA A 183 6.26 -19.99 17.75
CA ALA A 183 7.08 -19.50 18.87
C ALA A 183 7.30 -17.98 18.87
N TYR A 184 7.07 -17.33 17.73
CA TYR A 184 7.29 -15.90 17.49
C TYR A 184 6.05 -15.24 16.88
N PHE A 185 4.87 -15.68 17.32
CA PHE A 185 3.57 -15.22 16.83
C PHE A 185 3.46 -13.69 16.80
N ILE A 186 3.90 -13.02 17.87
CA ILE A 186 3.89 -11.55 17.98
C ILE A 186 4.78 -10.92 16.89
N THR A 187 5.96 -11.49 16.64
CA THR A 187 6.92 -11.01 15.64
C THR A 187 6.38 -11.17 14.21
N ALA A 188 5.72 -12.29 13.92
CA ALA A 188 5.12 -12.54 12.60
C ALA A 188 3.94 -11.62 12.30
N VAL A 189 3.00 -11.51 13.25
CA VAL A 189 1.84 -10.61 13.12
C VAL A 189 2.30 -9.16 13.01
N GLY A 190 3.25 -8.75 13.85
CA GLY A 190 3.85 -7.41 13.79
C GLY A 190 4.47 -7.12 12.42
N TYR A 191 5.25 -8.06 11.88
CA TYR A 191 5.85 -7.94 10.56
C TYR A 191 4.81 -7.75 9.45
N TYR A 192 3.80 -8.61 9.36
CA TYR A 192 2.78 -8.52 8.32
C TYR A 192 1.94 -7.24 8.45
N PHE A 193 1.61 -6.84 9.67
CA PHE A 193 0.85 -5.62 9.93
C PHE A 193 1.65 -4.36 9.55
N VAL A 194 2.92 -4.27 9.96
CA VAL A 194 3.80 -3.15 9.60
C VAL A 194 4.00 -3.07 8.09
N LYS A 195 4.22 -4.21 7.42
CA LYS A 195 4.38 -4.29 5.97
C LYS A 195 3.14 -3.76 5.23
N LEU A 196 1.95 -4.29 5.56
CA LEU A 196 0.69 -3.84 4.95
C LEU A 196 0.42 -2.36 5.26
N SER A 197 0.72 -1.91 6.48
CA SER A 197 0.51 -0.51 6.89
C SER A 197 1.38 0.46 6.11
N LEU A 198 2.67 0.14 5.95
CA LEU A 198 3.60 0.93 5.15
C LEU A 198 3.18 1.01 3.68
N MET A 199 2.75 -0.12 3.11
CA MET A 199 2.28 -0.20 1.73
C MET A 199 1.01 0.66 1.51
N ALA A 200 0.01 0.50 2.36
CA ALA A 200 -1.21 1.30 2.30
C ALA A 200 -0.93 2.79 2.50
N TRP A 201 -0.03 3.15 3.41
CA TRP A 201 0.40 4.54 3.62
C TRP A 201 1.08 5.14 2.39
N ALA A 202 1.96 4.38 1.72
CA ALA A 202 2.61 4.83 0.50
C ALA A 202 1.61 5.06 -0.65
N CYS A 203 0.62 4.18 -0.80
CA CYS A 203 -0.42 4.33 -1.82
C CYS A 203 -1.41 5.46 -1.49
N GLU A 204 -1.81 5.61 -0.22
CA GLU A 204 -2.69 6.69 0.23
C GLU A 204 -2.05 8.06 0.01
N THR A 205 -0.77 8.22 0.39
CA THR A 205 -0.05 9.48 0.16
C THR A 205 0.13 9.77 -1.32
N ALA A 206 0.43 8.77 -2.15
CA ALA A 206 0.53 8.94 -3.60
C ALA A 206 -0.82 9.33 -4.25
N LYS A 207 -1.92 8.73 -3.79
CA LYS A 207 -3.28 9.05 -4.22
C LYS A 207 -3.66 10.49 -3.85
N ASN A 208 -3.30 10.93 -2.64
CA ASN A 208 -3.57 12.30 -2.18
C ASN A 208 -2.81 13.33 -3.02
N GLU A 209 -1.53 13.10 -3.31
CA GLU A 209 -0.74 13.96 -4.21
C GLU A 209 -1.33 14.00 -5.63
N ALA A 210 -1.81 12.86 -6.14
CA ALA A 210 -2.47 12.81 -7.46
C ALA A 210 -3.79 13.59 -7.48
N ALA A 211 -4.58 13.53 -6.40
CA ALA A 211 -5.83 14.28 -6.27
C ALA A 211 -5.60 15.79 -6.12
N GLU A 212 -4.51 16.19 -5.45
CA GLU A 212 -4.13 17.59 -5.28
C GLU A 212 -3.86 18.29 -6.63
N VAL A 213 -3.41 17.55 -7.66
CA VAL A 213 -3.22 18.09 -9.02
C VAL A 213 -4.51 18.74 -9.53
N GLY A 214 -5.66 18.11 -9.32
CA GLY A 214 -6.96 18.66 -9.75
C GLY A 214 -7.30 19.96 -9.03
N THR A 215 -7.00 20.03 -7.74
CA THR A 215 -7.20 21.24 -6.92
C THR A 215 -6.30 22.38 -7.38
N ALA A 216 -5.00 22.09 -7.58
CA ALA A 216 -4.03 23.06 -8.05
C ALA A 216 -4.40 23.61 -9.45
N ILE A 217 -4.89 22.76 -10.37
CA ILE A 217 -5.40 23.21 -11.67
C ILE A 217 -6.56 24.19 -11.50
N HIS A 218 -7.53 23.87 -10.64
CA HIS A 218 -8.70 24.73 -10.45
C HIS A 218 -8.32 26.11 -9.88
N GLU A 219 -7.38 26.16 -8.94
CA GLU A 219 -6.86 27.43 -8.42
C GLU A 219 -6.18 28.28 -9.51
N VAL A 220 -5.42 27.65 -10.42
CA VAL A 220 -4.81 28.36 -11.58
C VAL A 220 -5.90 28.87 -12.54
N ILE A 221 -6.96 28.10 -12.78
CA ILE A 221 -8.08 28.50 -13.65
C ILE A 221 -8.78 29.76 -13.13
N ILE A 222 -8.95 29.89 -11.81
CA ILE A 222 -9.62 31.04 -11.19
C ILE A 222 -8.78 32.31 -11.38
N ASN A 223 -7.45 32.20 -11.31
CA ASN A 223 -6.55 33.34 -11.34
C ASN A 223 -6.11 33.76 -12.76
N THR A 224 -6.38 32.95 -13.80
CA THR A 224 -5.99 33.28 -15.17
C THR A 224 -7.08 34.05 -15.93
N THR A 225 -6.68 35.09 -16.66
CA THR A 225 -7.56 35.89 -17.53
C THR A 225 -7.40 35.56 -19.02
N ASP A 226 -6.35 34.81 -19.39
CA ASP A 226 -6.08 34.38 -20.76
C ASP A 226 -7.01 33.23 -21.17
N LYS A 227 -7.78 33.43 -22.25
CA LYS A 227 -8.74 32.46 -22.76
C LYS A 227 -8.09 31.17 -23.25
N ASP A 228 -6.94 31.24 -23.91
CA ASP A 228 -6.25 30.07 -24.47
C ASP A 228 -5.68 29.20 -23.35
N VAL A 229 -5.05 29.84 -22.35
CA VAL A 229 -4.53 29.15 -21.15
C VAL A 229 -5.67 28.54 -20.33
N LYS A 230 -6.78 29.27 -20.17
CA LYS A 230 -7.97 28.79 -19.47
C LYS A 230 -8.58 27.56 -20.15
N ASN A 231 -8.71 27.58 -21.48
CA ASN A 231 -9.23 26.45 -22.25
C ASN A 231 -8.33 25.20 -22.09
N GLU A 232 -7.00 25.36 -22.17
CA GLU A 232 -6.07 24.25 -21.99
C GLU A 232 -6.11 23.69 -20.56
N LEU A 233 -6.21 24.55 -19.54
CA LEU A 233 -6.37 24.14 -18.14
C LEU A 233 -7.69 23.41 -17.89
N GLN A 234 -8.80 23.85 -18.52
CA GLN A 234 -10.07 23.13 -18.44
C GLN A 234 -9.97 21.73 -19.07
N LEU A 235 -9.30 21.62 -20.22
CA LEU A 235 -9.04 20.32 -20.84
C LEU A 235 -8.14 19.44 -19.95
N PHE A 236 -7.14 20.04 -19.30
CA PHE A 236 -6.29 19.32 -18.35
C PHE A 236 -7.08 18.88 -17.11
N SER A 237 -7.91 19.75 -16.54
CA SER A 237 -8.80 19.41 -15.42
C SER A 237 -9.72 18.24 -15.77
N LEU A 238 -10.28 18.24 -16.97
CA LEU A 238 -11.12 17.13 -17.46
C LEU A 238 -10.30 15.84 -17.59
N GLN A 239 -9.07 15.92 -18.09
CA GLN A 239 -8.17 14.77 -18.18
C GLN A 239 -7.83 14.20 -16.79
N VAL A 240 -7.57 15.05 -15.79
CA VAL A 240 -7.33 14.60 -14.41
C VAL A 240 -8.57 13.95 -13.83
N LEU A 241 -9.75 14.53 -14.05
CA LEU A 241 -11.02 14.01 -13.55
C LEU A 241 -11.37 12.64 -14.15
N HIS A 242 -11.16 12.45 -15.46
CA HIS A 242 -11.47 11.18 -16.13
C HIS A 242 -10.44 10.08 -15.85
N ARG A 243 -9.24 10.47 -15.46
CA ARG A 243 -8.13 9.56 -15.25
C ARG A 243 -7.98 9.33 -13.76
N ASP A 244 -8.80 8.43 -13.23
CA ASP A 244 -8.75 8.01 -11.82
C ASP A 244 -7.35 7.46 -11.50
N ASN A 245 -6.49 8.32 -10.95
CA ASN A 245 -5.13 7.97 -10.52
C ASN A 245 -5.14 7.24 -9.18
N THR A 246 -5.98 6.21 -9.09
CA THR A 246 -6.14 5.37 -7.91
C THR A 246 -5.19 4.18 -7.96
N PHE A 247 -4.62 3.82 -6.82
CA PHE A 247 -3.84 2.59 -6.69
C PHE A 247 -4.83 1.43 -6.53
N THR A 248 -5.10 0.74 -7.63
CA THR A 248 -6.09 -0.34 -7.70
C THR A 248 -5.47 -1.63 -8.21
N ALA A 249 -5.83 -2.74 -7.57
CA ALA A 249 -5.43 -4.08 -7.95
C ALA A 249 -6.70 -4.84 -8.39
N LYS A 250 -6.99 -4.86 -9.70
CA LYS A 250 -8.17 -5.54 -10.29
C LYS A 250 -9.49 -5.33 -9.51
N GLY A 251 -9.75 -4.11 -9.06
CA GLY A 251 -10.96 -3.73 -8.31
C GLY A 251 -10.78 -3.55 -6.80
N LEU A 252 -9.64 -3.96 -6.25
CA LEU A 252 -9.28 -3.71 -4.85
C LEU A 252 -8.48 -2.41 -4.73
N THR A 253 -8.99 -1.41 -4.00
CA THR A 253 -8.23 -0.18 -3.71
C THR A 253 -7.17 -0.46 -2.66
N MET A 254 -5.91 -0.23 -3.01
CA MET A 254 -4.78 -0.35 -2.08
C MET A 254 -4.65 0.95 -1.31
N ASP A 255 -5.48 1.12 -0.29
CA ASP A 255 -5.48 2.29 0.59
C ASP A 255 -5.81 1.92 2.04
N ALA A 256 -6.00 2.92 2.90
CA ALA A 256 -6.37 2.70 4.30
C ALA A 256 -7.68 1.88 4.45
N THR A 257 -8.54 1.86 3.42
CA THR A 257 -9.76 1.03 3.39
C THR A 257 -9.42 -0.45 3.33
N LEU A 258 -8.36 -0.84 2.62
CA LEU A 258 -7.92 -2.23 2.57
C LEU A 258 -7.48 -2.71 3.95
N LEU A 259 -6.68 -1.91 4.66
CA LEU A 259 -6.28 -2.23 6.03
C LEU A 259 -7.49 -2.41 6.95
N LYS A 260 -8.43 -1.46 6.91
CA LYS A 260 -9.66 -1.52 7.69
C LYS A 260 -10.46 -2.79 7.38
N THR A 261 -10.55 -3.15 6.10
CA THR A 261 -11.29 -4.34 5.64
C THR A 261 -10.61 -5.63 6.08
N ILE A 262 -9.28 -5.71 6.01
CA ILE A 262 -8.51 -6.88 6.46
C ILE A 262 -8.66 -7.04 7.98
N VAL A 263 -8.47 -5.98 8.77
CA VAL A 263 -8.60 -6.04 10.24
C VAL A 263 -10.04 -6.41 10.65
N GLY A 264 -11.04 -5.83 10.00
CA GLY A 264 -12.45 -6.15 10.23
C GLY A 264 -12.77 -7.61 9.89
N SER A 265 -12.28 -8.10 8.74
CA SER A 265 -12.42 -9.49 8.33
C SER A 265 -11.76 -10.43 9.34
N ILE A 266 -10.51 -10.16 9.75
CA ILE A 266 -9.78 -11.01 10.72
C ILE A 266 -10.59 -11.13 12.01
N THR A 267 -11.07 -10.00 12.54
CA THR A 267 -11.88 -9.97 13.76
C THR A 267 -13.16 -10.80 13.60
N THR A 268 -13.86 -10.66 12.47
CA THR A 268 -15.11 -11.37 12.20
C THR A 268 -14.89 -12.88 12.09
N TYR A 269 -13.88 -13.31 11.33
CA TYR A 269 -13.55 -14.74 11.19
C TYR A 269 -13.08 -15.36 12.50
N LEU A 270 -12.29 -14.64 13.30
CA LEU A 270 -11.90 -15.11 14.63
C LEU A 270 -13.10 -15.32 15.54
N LEU A 271 -14.05 -14.37 15.57
CA LEU A 271 -15.28 -14.52 16.35
C LEU A 271 -16.08 -15.74 15.92
N ILE A 272 -16.24 -15.96 14.61
CA ILE A 272 -16.93 -17.13 14.06
C ILE A 272 -16.22 -18.43 14.49
N LEU A 273 -14.91 -18.52 14.33
CA LEU A 273 -14.13 -19.70 14.71
C LEU A 273 -14.23 -20.00 16.21
N ILE A 274 -14.15 -18.97 17.05
CA ILE A 274 -14.30 -19.11 18.52
C ILE A 274 -15.72 -19.58 18.87
N GLN A 275 -16.75 -19.03 18.22
CA GLN A 275 -18.14 -19.46 18.44
C GLN A 275 -18.35 -20.93 18.07
N PHE A 276 -17.83 -21.38 16.93
CA PHE A 276 -17.87 -22.79 16.54
C PHE A 276 -17.17 -23.66 17.59
N MET A 277 -16.03 -23.21 18.11
CA MET A 277 -15.32 -23.97 19.14
C MET A 277 -16.10 -24.10 20.45
N ILE A 278 -16.70 -23.03 20.93
CA ILE A 278 -17.55 -23.06 22.14
C ILE A 278 -18.78 -23.96 21.90
N SER A 279 -19.39 -23.89 20.71
CA SER A 279 -20.56 -24.71 20.38
C SER A 279 -20.25 -26.20 20.23
N LEU A 280 -18.99 -26.56 19.94
CA LEU A 280 -18.52 -27.95 19.80
C LEU A 280 -18.11 -28.59 21.14
N HIS A 281 -18.05 -27.83 22.23
CA HIS A 281 -17.90 -28.32 23.61
C HIS A 281 -19.25 -28.28 24.36
N PRO A 282 -20.24 -29.13 24.03
CA PRO A 282 -21.45 -29.23 24.85
C PRO A 282 -21.12 -29.97 26.16
N CYS A 283 -21.07 -29.21 27.26
CA CYS A 283 -21.22 -29.60 28.66
C CYS A 283 -20.82 -31.04 29.05
N GLU A 284 -19.55 -31.25 29.44
CA GLU A 284 -19.15 -32.36 30.32
C GLU A 284 -19.28 -31.95 31.80
N LYS A 285 -20.39 -31.30 32.19
CA LYS A 285 -20.66 -30.96 33.61
C LYS A 285 -22.14 -31.09 33.96
N GLY A 286 -22.47 -32.25 34.54
CA GLY A 286 -23.70 -32.56 35.28
C GLY A 286 -24.04 -34.05 35.11
N ASN A 287 -24.01 -34.96 36.09
CA ASN A 287 -24.03 -34.87 37.55
C ASN A 287 -23.26 -36.04 38.17
N ASN A 288 -22.28 -35.74 39.04
CA ASN A 288 -21.92 -36.62 40.15
C ASN A 288 -22.67 -36.13 41.38
N THR A 289 -23.88 -36.66 41.63
CA THR A 289 -24.52 -36.59 42.95
C THR A 289 -25.48 -37.76 43.16
N ASN A 290 -25.05 -38.66 44.05
CA ASN A 290 -25.84 -39.44 45.01
C ASN A 290 -26.78 -40.55 44.50
N SER A 291 -26.32 -41.80 44.66
CA SER A 291 -27.09 -42.78 45.44
C SER A 291 -26.13 -43.72 46.19
N LYS A 292 -25.84 -43.38 47.45
CA LYS A 292 -25.59 -44.37 48.50
C LYS A 292 -26.95 -44.86 48.99
N ASN A 293 -27.02 -46.15 49.37
CA ASN A 293 -28.10 -46.89 50.06
C ASN A 293 -28.92 -47.78 49.09
N ASN A 294 -28.97 -49.12 49.19
CA ASN A 294 -29.01 -49.98 50.38
C ASN A 294 -28.39 -51.37 50.16
N THR A 295 -27.73 -51.87 51.20
CA THR A 295 -27.50 -53.29 51.49
C THR A 295 -28.62 -53.82 52.41
N TYR A 296 -28.81 -55.15 52.44
CA TYR A 296 -29.75 -55.97 53.25
C TYR A 296 -31.20 -55.93 52.74
N THR A 297 -31.84 -57.03 52.34
CA THR A 297 -31.78 -58.47 52.74
C THR A 297 -31.84 -59.41 51.55
#